data_AF-A0AAX6DMA7-F1
#
_entry.id   AF-A0AAX6DMA7-F1
#
_cell.length_a   1.000
_cell.length_b   1.000
_cell.length_c   1.000
_cell.angle_alpha   90.00
_cell.angle_beta   90.00
_cell.angle_gamma   90.00
#
_symmetry.space_group_name_H-M   'P 1'
#
loop_
_entity.id
_entity.type
_entity.pdbx_description
1 polymer ?
#
loop_
_entity_poly.entity_id
_entity_poly.type
_entity_poly.pdbx_seq_one_letter_code
_entity_poly.pdbx_strand_id
1 'polypeptide(L)'
;MWVYGMLIFVYVEMDNEDIGKPVSDYFGVIGNGPNVLGYSGNEDAKKFMLDGELTVDSIKAFAQGFLEDKLKPFYKSDPIPETNEEDVKIVVGNNFDEIVLDESKDVLLEIYAPWCGHCQALEPTYTKLAKHLRSIDSLVIAKMDGTTNEHPRAKVCFLT
;
A
#
# COMPACT_ATOMS: atom_id res chain seq x y z
N MET A 1 -22.34 27.26 5.59
CA MET A 1 -23.40 26.47 4.93
C MET A 1 -23.00 25.01 5.06
N TRP A 2 -23.61 24.27 5.99
CA TRP A 2 -23.27 22.86 6.24
C TRP A 2 -23.96 22.00 5.18
N VAL A 3 -23.20 21.33 4.32
CA VAL A 3 -23.76 20.43 3.30
C VAL A 3 -23.95 19.06 3.94
N TYR A 4 -25.16 18.79 4.43
CA TYR A 4 -25.56 17.46 4.89
C TYR A 4 -25.63 16.50 3.69
N GLY A 5 -24.97 15.34 3.80
CA GLY A 5 -25.16 14.22 2.87
C GLY A 5 -23.95 13.78 2.01
N MET A 6 -22.76 14.37 2.19
CA MET A 6 -21.58 13.99 1.39
C MET A 6 -20.63 12.99 2.06
N LEU A 7 -20.69 12.82 3.39
CA LEU A 7 -19.77 11.95 4.14
C LEU A 7 -20.54 10.93 4.96
N ILE A 8 -20.09 9.67 4.91
CA ILE A 8 -20.56 8.58 5.77
C ILE A 8 -19.50 8.37 6.84
N PHE A 9 -19.88 8.50 8.11
CA PHE A 9 -19.01 8.18 9.24
C PHE A 9 -19.27 6.74 9.65
N VAL A 10 -18.25 5.90 9.56
CA VAL A 10 -18.26 4.51 10.04
C VAL A 10 -17.31 4.42 11.22
N TYR A 11 -17.79 3.82 12.31
CA TYR A 11 -16.97 3.50 13.48
C TYR A 11 -16.75 1.99 13.50
N VAL A 12 -15.49 1.58 13.68
CA VAL A 12 -15.10 0.17 13.75
C VAL A 12 -14.35 -0.05 15.06
N GLU A 13 -14.81 -1.03 15.83
CA GLU A 13 -14.13 -1.49 17.04
C GLU A 13 -13.02 -2.46 16.66
N MET A 14 -11.78 -2.12 17.02
CA MET A 14 -10.58 -2.85 16.61
C MET A 14 -10.29 -4.09 17.47
N ASP A 15 -10.95 -4.21 18.63
CA ASP A 15 -10.85 -5.35 19.55
C ASP A 15 -11.65 -6.58 19.08
N ASN A 16 -12.58 -6.39 18.15
CA ASN A 16 -13.29 -7.49 17.50
C ASN A 16 -12.40 -8.13 16.42
N GLU A 17 -11.91 -9.36 16.64
CA GLU A 17 -11.02 -10.02 15.68
C GLU A 17 -11.67 -10.34 14.33
N ASP A 18 -13.00 -10.52 14.28
CA ASP A 18 -13.73 -10.88 13.05
C ASP A 18 -13.95 -9.69 12.11
N ILE A 19 -13.90 -8.45 12.65
CA ILE A 19 -14.16 -7.21 11.90
C ILE A 19 -12.93 -6.31 11.90
N GLY A 20 -12.30 -6.13 13.06
CA GLY A 20 -11.13 -5.30 13.27
C GLY A 20 -9.93 -5.75 12.45
N LYS A 21 -9.60 -7.05 12.44
CA LYS A 21 -8.44 -7.56 11.67
C LYS A 21 -8.59 -7.32 10.16
N PRO A 22 -9.67 -7.76 9.49
CA PRO A 22 -9.84 -7.51 8.06
C PRO A 22 -9.84 -6.03 7.67
N VAL A 23 -10.47 -5.17 8.48
CA VAL A 23 -10.49 -3.72 8.26
C VAL A 23 -9.09 -3.13 8.45
N SER A 24 -8.37 -3.54 9.50
CA SER A 24 -7.02 -3.08 9.79
C SER A 24 -6.05 -3.43 8.65
N ASP A 25 -6.12 -4.65 8.12
CA ASP A 25 -5.27 -5.13 7.02
C ASP A 25 -5.61 -4.40 5.71
N TYR A 26 -6.91 -4.21 5.44
CA TYR A 26 -7.35 -3.52 4.22
C TYR A 26 -6.90 -2.05 4.19
N PHE A 27 -7.06 -1.33 5.30
CA PHE A 27 -6.72 0.08 5.42
C PHE A 27 -5.29 0.36 5.90
N GLY A 28 -4.53 -0.67 6.31
CA GLY A 28 -3.15 -0.54 6.79
C GLY A 28 -3.04 0.17 8.14
N VAL A 29 -4.03 0.02 9.01
CA VAL A 29 -4.03 0.64 10.35
C VAL A 29 -3.26 -0.24 11.32
N ILE A 30 -2.05 0.17 11.69
CA ILE A 30 -1.21 -0.56 12.65
C ILE A 30 -1.17 0.24 13.95
N GLY A 31 -1.94 -0.19 14.97
CA GLY A 31 -1.88 0.39 16.30
C GLY A 31 -3.18 0.26 17.12
N ASN A 32 -3.04 0.35 18.44
CA ASN A 32 -4.14 0.26 19.41
C ASN A 32 -4.81 1.62 19.72
N GLY A 33 -4.47 2.67 18.97
CA GLY A 33 -5.02 4.01 19.16
C GLY A 33 -6.21 4.29 18.23
N PRO A 34 -7.08 5.26 18.58
CA PRO A 34 -8.10 5.73 17.65
C PRO A 34 -7.40 6.30 16.40
N ASN A 35 -7.90 5.96 15.22
CA ASN A 35 -7.39 6.43 13.94
C ASN A 35 -8.56 6.93 13.08
N VAL A 36 -8.35 7.97 12.28
CA VAL A 36 -9.36 8.51 11.36
C VAL A 36 -8.89 8.32 9.93
N LEU A 37 -9.75 7.70 9.14
CA LEU A 37 -9.52 7.39 7.74
C LEU A 37 -10.59 8.05 6.87
N GLY A 38 -10.15 8.64 5.77
CA GLY A 38 -11.00 9.02 4.66
C GLY A 38 -10.90 7.96 3.57
N TYR A 39 -12.04 7.51 3.04
CA TYR A 39 -12.09 6.58 1.92
C TYR A 39 -13.02 7.10 0.83
N SER A 40 -12.51 7.20 -0.39
CA SER A 40 -13.31 7.50 -1.58
C SER A 40 -13.66 6.19 -2.28
N GLY A 41 -14.95 5.88 -2.45
CA GLY A 41 -15.43 4.63 -3.05
C GLY A 41 -15.65 4.67 -4.57
N ASN A 42 -15.05 5.63 -5.26
CA ASN A 42 -15.19 5.81 -6.72
C ASN A 42 -14.20 4.90 -7.49
N GLU A 43 -14.19 4.98 -8.83
CA GLU A 43 -13.28 4.19 -9.71
C GLU A 43 -11.79 4.30 -9.32
N ASP A 44 -11.40 5.42 -8.71
CA ASP A 44 -10.09 5.63 -8.08
C ASP A 44 -10.23 5.63 -6.56
N ALA A 45 -10.34 4.43 -5.98
CA ALA A 45 -10.43 4.28 -4.53
C ALA A 45 -9.17 4.85 -3.85
N LYS A 46 -9.32 6.00 -3.18
CA LYS A 46 -8.23 6.69 -2.46
C LYS A 46 -8.46 6.57 -0.96
N LYS A 47 -7.40 6.24 -0.24
CA LYS A 47 -7.34 6.24 1.22
C LYS A 47 -6.64 7.51 1.69
N PHE A 48 -7.04 8.03 2.83
CA PHE A 48 -6.44 9.22 3.44
C PHE A 48 -6.35 8.94 4.94
N MET A 49 -5.19 9.16 5.54
CA MET A 49 -5.02 9.08 6.99
C MET A 49 -4.94 10.48 7.60
N LEU A 50 -5.55 10.64 8.77
CA LEU A 50 -5.33 11.82 9.59
C LEU A 50 -4.00 11.64 10.33
N ASP A 51 -3.00 12.44 9.96
CA ASP A 51 -1.75 12.54 10.70
C ASP A 51 -1.90 13.51 11.89
N GLY A 52 -1.53 13.06 13.09
CA GLY A 52 -1.44 13.91 14.29
C GLY A 52 -2.54 13.68 15.33
N GLU A 53 -2.79 14.69 16.16
CA GLU A 53 -3.71 14.56 17.29
C GLU A 53 -5.19 14.54 16.88
N LEU A 54 -5.90 13.60 17.49
CA LEU A 54 -7.32 13.36 17.30
C LEU A 54 -8.15 14.36 18.10
N THR A 55 -8.32 15.56 17.54
CA THR A 55 -9.20 16.61 18.08
C THR A 55 -10.39 16.85 17.16
N VAL A 56 -11.48 17.39 17.71
CA VAL A 56 -12.68 17.74 16.92
C VAL A 56 -12.34 18.71 15.78
N ASP A 57 -11.39 19.62 16.00
CA ASP A 57 -10.98 20.59 14.99
C ASP A 57 -10.11 19.94 13.91
N SER A 58 -9.22 19.01 14.28
CA SER A 58 -8.44 18.20 13.32
C SER A 58 -9.36 17.39 12.40
N ILE A 59 -10.39 16.74 12.97
CA ILE A 59 -11.34 15.93 12.19
C ILE A 59 -12.16 16.82 11.24
N LYS A 60 -12.59 18.01 11.68
CA LYS A 60 -13.32 18.95 10.82
C LYS A 60 -12.44 19.45 9.67
N ALA A 61 -11.18 19.81 9.96
CA ALA A 61 -10.23 20.25 8.95
C ALA A 61 -9.94 19.14 7.93
N PHE A 62 -9.80 17.89 8.40
CA PHE A 62 -9.63 16.73 7.55
C PHE A 62 -10.86 16.45 6.69
N ALA A 63 -12.06 16.47 7.27
CA ALA A 63 -13.31 16.28 6.52
C ALA A 63 -13.48 17.36 5.44
N GLN A 64 -13.15 18.62 5.73
CA GLN A 64 -13.15 19.69 4.73
C GLN A 64 -12.10 19.46 3.65
N GLY A 65 -10.86 19.14 4.03
CA GLY A 65 -9.80 18.83 3.07
C GLY A 65 -10.13 17.65 2.16
N PHE A 66 -10.82 16.64 2.69
CA PHE A 66 -11.30 15.49 1.93
C PHE A 66 -12.37 15.89 0.91
N LEU A 67 -13.34 16.70 1.31
CA LEU A 67 -14.38 17.22 0.41
C LEU A 67 -13.83 18.15 -0.67
N GLU A 68 -12.75 18.87 -0.36
CA GLU A 68 -12.07 19.78 -1.30
C GLU A 68 -11.01 19.07 -2.17
N ASP A 69 -10.83 17.75 -2.05
CA ASP A 69 -9.81 16.93 -2.73
C ASP A 69 -8.37 17.48 -2.55
N LYS A 70 -8.10 18.09 -1.39
CA LYS A 70 -6.80 18.68 -1.03
C LYS A 70 -5.90 17.75 -0.22
N LEU A 71 -6.44 16.63 0.25
CA LEU A 71 -5.67 15.67 1.04
C LEU A 71 -4.73 14.87 0.15
N LYS A 72 -3.60 14.46 0.72
CA LYS A 72 -2.66 13.56 0.05
C LYS A 72 -3.15 12.13 0.23
N PRO A 73 -3.29 11.34 -0.86
CA PRO A 73 -3.61 9.93 -0.75
C PRO A 73 -2.57 9.22 0.10
N PHE A 74 -3.04 8.41 1.02
CA PHE A 74 -2.24 7.47 1.79
C PHE A 74 -2.10 6.17 0.98
N TYR A 75 -0.86 5.69 0.89
CA TYR A 75 -0.52 4.43 0.27
C TYR A 75 0.10 3.53 1.33
N LYS A 76 -0.33 2.27 1.38
CA LYS A 76 0.25 1.28 2.29
C LYS A 76 1.69 0.97 1.91
N SER A 77 2.55 0.80 2.90
CA SER A 77 3.90 0.29 2.71
C SER A 77 4.32 -0.50 3.94
N ASP A 78 4.91 -1.66 3.71
CA ASP A 78 5.66 -2.38 4.73
C ASP A 78 6.92 -1.60 5.14
N PRO A 79 7.52 -1.91 6.31
CA PRO A 79 8.82 -1.38 6.68
C PRO A 79 9.86 -1.74 5.62
N ILE A 80 10.75 -0.79 5.34
CA ILE A 80 11.87 -1.02 4.42
C ILE A 80 12.75 -2.13 5.03
N PRO A 81 13.06 -3.21 4.29
CA PRO A 81 13.87 -4.31 4.81
C PRO A 81 15.28 -3.84 5.16
N GLU A 82 15.84 -4.31 6.28
CA GLU A 82 17.20 -3.95 6.73
C GLU A 82 18.29 -4.42 5.75
N THR A 83 18.05 -5.54 5.07
CA THR A 83 18.95 -6.10 4.06
C THR A 83 18.19 -6.44 2.80
N ASN A 84 18.74 -6.06 1.65
CA ASN A 84 18.14 -6.32 0.33
C ASN A 84 19.19 -6.82 -0.67
N GLU A 85 20.06 -7.75 -0.23
CA GLU A 85 21.23 -8.22 -0.99
C GLU A 85 20.96 -9.48 -1.83
N GLU A 86 19.74 -10.01 -1.78
CA GLU A 86 19.37 -11.18 -2.57
C GLU A 86 19.34 -10.89 -4.08
N ASP A 87 19.37 -11.95 -4.89
CA ASP A 87 19.25 -11.86 -6.36
C ASP A 87 17.90 -11.24 -6.77
N VAL A 88 16.86 -11.45 -5.96
CA VAL A 88 15.55 -10.82 -6.12
C VAL A 88 15.40 -9.72 -5.06
N LYS A 89 15.31 -8.47 -5.49
CA LYS A 89 15.15 -7.32 -4.58
C LYS A 89 13.74 -7.22 -4.04
N ILE A 90 13.60 -6.96 -2.75
CA ILE A 90 12.32 -6.69 -2.09
C ILE A 90 12.00 -5.21 -2.25
N VAL A 91 10.82 -4.94 -2.81
CA VAL A 91 10.26 -3.60 -2.99
C VAL A 91 9.03 -3.47 -2.09
N VAL A 92 8.97 -2.35 -1.38
CA VAL A 92 7.86 -1.88 -0.55
C VAL A 92 7.38 -0.53 -1.09
N GLY A 93 6.20 -0.06 -0.69
CA GLY A 93 5.64 1.20 -1.19
C GLY A 93 6.61 2.39 -1.05
N ASN A 94 7.33 2.48 0.07
CA ASN A 94 8.24 3.58 0.38
C ASN A 94 9.58 3.58 -0.37
N ASN A 95 10.05 2.44 -0.89
CA ASN A 95 11.29 2.36 -1.67
C ASN A 95 11.03 2.08 -3.17
N PHE A 96 9.76 2.06 -3.58
CA PHE A 96 9.35 1.78 -4.96
C PHE A 96 9.99 2.76 -5.94
N ASP A 97 9.93 4.06 -5.66
CA ASP A 97 10.48 5.08 -6.55
C ASP A 97 12.00 4.97 -6.70
N GLU A 98 12.71 4.62 -5.62
CA GLU A 98 14.16 4.47 -5.62
C GLU A 98 14.61 3.25 -6.43
N ILE A 99 13.91 2.12 -6.30
CA ILE A 99 14.33 0.86 -6.94
C ILE A 99 13.75 0.72 -8.35
N VAL A 100 12.46 1.00 -8.52
CA VAL A 100 11.69 0.67 -9.73
C VAL A 100 11.70 1.80 -10.76
N LEU A 101 11.78 3.06 -10.30
CA LEU A 101 11.74 4.22 -11.19
C LEU A 101 13.13 4.84 -11.42
N ASP A 102 14.20 4.15 -11.02
CA ASP A 102 15.56 4.53 -11.38
C ASP A 102 15.76 4.42 -12.90
N GLU A 103 15.89 5.57 -13.58
CA GLU A 103 16.09 5.64 -15.03
C GLU A 103 17.42 5.00 -15.50
N SER A 104 18.35 4.72 -14.59
CA SER A 104 19.63 4.07 -14.89
C SER A 104 19.55 2.54 -14.96
N LYS A 105 18.43 1.95 -14.55
CA LYS A 105 18.23 0.50 -14.47
C LYS A 105 16.96 0.07 -15.21
N ASP A 106 17.05 -1.08 -15.86
CA ASP A 106 15.88 -1.82 -16.31
C ASP A 106 15.38 -2.66 -15.13
N VAL A 107 14.08 -2.58 -14.79
CA VAL A 107 13.52 -3.29 -13.64
C VAL A 107 12.39 -4.21 -14.08
N LEU A 108 12.54 -5.50 -13.77
CA LEU A 108 11.46 -6.46 -13.85
C LEU A 108 10.89 -6.64 -12.44
N LEU A 109 9.64 -6.19 -12.23
CA LEU A 109 8.96 -6.25 -10.95
C LEU A 109 7.83 -7.30 -10.98
N GLU A 110 7.87 -8.27 -10.08
CA GLU A 110 6.75 -9.16 -9.77
C GLU A 110 5.90 -8.56 -8.62
N ILE A 111 4.64 -8.25 -8.88
CA ILE A 111 3.69 -7.86 -7.83
C ILE A 111 2.84 -9.09 -7.50
N TYR A 112 2.99 -9.62 -6.28
CA TYR A 112 2.38 -10.88 -5.87
C TYR A 112 1.46 -10.72 -4.66
N ALA A 113 0.68 -11.78 -4.39
CA ALA A 113 -0.02 -11.96 -3.14
C ALA A 113 0.41 -13.30 -2.51
N PRO A 114 0.70 -13.36 -1.20
CA PRO A 114 1.31 -14.54 -0.57
C PRO A 114 0.38 -15.76 -0.57
N TRP A 115 -0.94 -15.55 -0.64
CA TRP A 115 -1.96 -16.61 -0.77
C TRP A 115 -2.26 -17.01 -2.22
N CYS A 116 -1.70 -16.33 -3.22
CA CYS A 116 -1.99 -16.63 -4.62
C CYS A 116 -1.18 -17.84 -5.08
N GLY A 117 -1.86 -18.97 -5.35
CA GLY A 117 -1.22 -20.20 -5.82
C GLY A 117 -0.45 -20.03 -7.14
N HIS A 118 -0.88 -19.12 -8.02
CA HIS A 118 -0.14 -18.82 -9.26
C HIS A 118 1.21 -18.13 -8.98
N CYS A 119 1.26 -17.22 -8.01
CA CYS A 119 2.49 -16.55 -7.61
C CYS A 119 3.46 -17.54 -6.94
N GLN A 120 2.94 -18.40 -6.06
CA GLN A 120 3.74 -19.45 -5.42
C GLN A 120 4.36 -20.41 -6.45
N ALA A 121 3.63 -20.72 -7.54
CA ALA A 121 4.17 -21.54 -8.63
C ALA A 121 5.24 -20.81 -9.47
N LEU A 122 5.16 -19.47 -9.55
CA LEU A 122 6.10 -18.64 -10.30
C LEU A 122 7.41 -18.40 -9.53
N GLU A 123 7.35 -18.25 -8.21
CA GLU A 123 8.48 -17.97 -7.31
C GLU A 123 9.77 -18.77 -7.60
N PRO A 124 9.74 -20.13 -7.74
CA PRO A 124 10.96 -20.89 -8.01
C PRO A 124 11.54 -20.61 -9.40
N THR A 125 10.71 -20.27 -10.37
CA THR A 125 11.15 -19.91 -11.73
C THR A 125 11.69 -18.49 -11.75
N TYR A 126 11.04 -17.57 -11.05
CA TYR A 126 11.47 -16.18 -10.92
C TYR A 126 12.83 -16.06 -10.22
N THR A 127 13.03 -16.82 -9.14
CA THR A 127 14.32 -16.90 -8.45
C THR A 127 15.43 -17.48 -9.35
N LYS A 128 15.11 -18.48 -10.18
CA LYS A 128 16.08 -19.00 -11.16
C LYS A 128 16.42 -17.95 -12.22
N LEU A 129 15.44 -17.20 -12.71
CA LEU A 129 15.64 -16.10 -13.65
C LEU A 129 16.61 -15.07 -13.06
N ALA A 130 16.37 -14.62 -11.83
CA ALA A 130 17.24 -13.66 -11.13
C ALA A 130 18.70 -14.15 -11.06
N LYS A 131 18.91 -15.41 -10.70
CA LYS A 131 20.24 -16.03 -10.67
C LYS A 131 20.95 -16.06 -12.03
N HIS A 132 20.21 -16.26 -13.12
CA HIS A 132 20.80 -16.28 -14.46
C HIS A 132 21.13 -14.87 -14.95
N LEU A 133 20.37 -13.87 -14.52
CA LEU A 133 20.51 -12.49 -14.99
C LEU A 133 21.37 -11.60 -14.08
N ARG A 134 21.81 -12.10 -12.93
CA ARG A 134 22.65 -11.36 -11.95
C ARG A 134 23.93 -10.74 -12.50
N SER A 135 24.43 -11.21 -13.65
CA SER A 135 25.64 -10.64 -14.29
C SER A 135 25.36 -9.42 -15.16
N ILE A 136 24.09 -9.02 -15.32
CA ILE A 136 23.69 -7.83 -16.07
C ILE A 136 23.50 -6.69 -15.06
N ASP A 137 24.51 -5.83 -14.93
CA ASP A 137 24.50 -4.76 -13.92
C ASP A 137 23.38 -3.73 -14.12
N SER A 138 22.85 -3.58 -15.34
CA SER A 138 21.75 -2.67 -15.65
C SER A 138 20.37 -3.24 -15.34
N LEU A 139 20.25 -4.52 -15.01
CA LEU A 139 18.95 -5.19 -14.81
C LEU A 139 18.72 -5.54 -13.34
N VAL A 140 17.58 -5.12 -12.81
CA VAL A 140 17.13 -5.44 -11.45
C VAL A 140 15.92 -6.34 -11.54
N ILE A 141 15.98 -7.48 -10.84
CA ILE A 141 14.83 -8.38 -10.65
C ILE A 141 14.29 -8.12 -9.25
N ALA A 142 13.01 -7.78 -9.14
CA ALA A 142 12.40 -7.32 -7.91
C ALA A 142 11.02 -7.95 -7.67
N LYS A 143 10.61 -8.04 -6.42
CA LYS A 143 9.26 -8.46 -6.03
C LYS A 143 8.65 -7.51 -4.99
N MET A 144 7.34 -7.33 -5.08
CA MET A 144 6.55 -6.52 -4.14
C MET A 144 5.29 -7.27 -3.74
N ASP A 145 5.00 -7.33 -2.44
CA ASP A 145 3.72 -7.84 -1.95
C ASP A 145 2.66 -6.74 -2.14
N GLY A 146 1.81 -6.90 -3.15
CA GLY A 146 0.77 -5.91 -3.48
C GLY A 146 -0.40 -5.90 -2.50
N THR A 147 -0.41 -6.77 -1.49
CA THR A 147 -1.50 -6.85 -0.50
C THR A 147 -1.28 -5.90 0.67
N THR A 148 -0.01 -5.71 1.01
CA THR A 148 0.49 -4.82 2.06
C THR A 148 1.14 -3.55 1.51
N ASN A 149 1.46 -3.49 0.21
CA ASN A 149 2.09 -2.34 -0.42
C ASN A 149 1.25 -1.78 -1.58
N GLU A 150 1.14 -0.46 -1.66
CA GLU A 150 0.42 0.26 -2.71
C GLU A 150 1.32 1.34 -3.33
N HIS A 151 1.20 1.57 -4.64
CA HIS A 151 1.92 2.65 -5.31
C HIS A 151 1.07 3.27 -6.44
N PRO A 152 1.03 4.61 -6.62
CA PRO A 152 0.19 5.26 -7.64
C PRO A 152 0.45 4.79 -9.07
N ARG A 153 1.70 4.39 -9.37
CA ARG A 153 2.09 3.90 -10.70
C ARG A 153 1.87 2.40 -10.91
N ALA A 154 1.58 1.66 -9.84
CA ALA A 154 1.41 0.22 -9.86
C ALA A 154 0.07 -0.16 -9.21
N LYS A 155 -1.03 0.13 -9.92
CA LYS A 155 -2.38 -0.23 -9.48
C LYS A 155 -2.61 -1.73 -9.73
N VAL A 156 -2.53 -2.53 -8.67
CA VAL A 156 -2.84 -3.97 -8.71
C VAL A 156 -4.09 -4.23 -7.89
N CYS A 157 -5.11 -4.79 -8.54
CA CYS A 157 -6.32 -5.25 -7.89
C CYS A 157 -6.28 -6.78 -7.86
N PHE A 158 -6.11 -7.36 -6.68
CA PHE A 158 -6.26 -8.80 -6.51
C PHE A 158 -7.76 -9.11 -6.52
N LEU A 159 -8.26 -9.55 -7.67
CA LEU A 159 -9.62 -10.07 -7.78
C LEU A 159 -9.67 -11.40 -7.00
N THR A 160 -10.40 -11.41 -5.89
CA THR A 160 -10.87 -12.64 -5.23
C THR A 160 -12.02 -13.25 -6.01
#